data_AF-A0A7V5EA11-F1
#
_entry.id   AF-A0A7V5EA11-F1
#
_cell.length_a   1.000
_cell.length_b   1.000
_cell.length_c   1.000
_cell.angle_alpha   90.00
_cell.angle_beta   90.00
_cell.angle_gamma   90.00
#
_symmetry.space_group_name_H-M   'P 1'
#
loop_
_entity.id
_entity.type
_entity.pdbx_description
1 polymer ?
#
loop_
_entity_poly.entity_id
_entity_poly.type
_entity_poly.pdbx_seq_one_letter_code
_entity_poly.pdbx_strand_id
1 'polypeptide(L)'
;MGKKMFIWFCLVLVFAGISLNCEKHKRSQVDILSQYPELKPVAEFVGGKENLCVLHLVGYRAAKIAMKELGFRKGDDVLCMTTAGFSVIDTGAGYPTEYYTTEKAIDGVTAATGCSYTNGNLLTIHGAMQKALWFAFIEDGGDYAGDCIYLAANKETLKTWLDEEKQTTNKDLLLRNFMALKDYEIFPATEDDAKLANVKANMDANYLLSNDGITYWGNLKGSYARFDSGGDEFSIMTISNIWAMDDPRAKQLLAASQLHDHICPGLTAGKYLADYLWKQLPLGKDEAYYIIGVPCYCKDDYFTYLMRTTAGTKSHMTGLLSSDDQQKLTAVGAGDAAGVFIRFNEATKTGKALVLTFDFNKVAADAGVNRSDFKDFSTYKWWWARLKSDIAMMQYLDTPERYVATYGTYDVDQNLLDRLRTSGVNPYVELGIITP
;
A
#
# COMPACT_ATOMS: atom_id res chain seq x y z
N MET A 1 -11.68 67.07 -36.54
CA MET A 1 -11.07 65.70 -36.56
C MET A 1 -11.46 64.79 -35.38
N GLY A 2 -12.18 65.25 -34.33
CA GLY A 2 -12.40 64.42 -33.12
C GLY A 2 -13.57 63.43 -33.12
N LYS A 3 -14.68 63.68 -33.83
CA LYS A 3 -15.88 62.81 -33.75
C LYS A 3 -15.76 61.48 -34.52
N LYS A 4 -15.01 61.44 -35.64
CA LYS A 4 -14.82 60.20 -36.42
C LYS A 4 -13.86 59.21 -35.73
N MET A 5 -12.89 59.71 -34.96
CA MET A 5 -11.90 58.89 -34.25
C MET A 5 -12.51 58.21 -33.01
N PHE A 6 -13.44 58.87 -32.32
CA PHE A 6 -14.13 58.31 -31.15
C PHE A 6 -15.10 57.17 -31.50
N ILE A 7 -15.81 57.29 -32.64
CA ILE A 7 -16.71 56.23 -33.14
C ILE A 7 -15.91 54.98 -33.55
N TRP A 8 -14.74 55.16 -34.16
CA TRP A 8 -13.88 54.04 -34.55
C TRP A 8 -13.30 53.29 -33.34
N PHE A 9 -12.93 54.02 -32.27
CA PHE A 9 -12.43 53.41 -31.03
C PHE A 9 -13.51 52.63 -30.26
N CYS A 10 -14.76 53.15 -30.21
CA CYS A 10 -15.89 52.42 -29.63
C CYS A 10 -16.27 51.18 -30.46
N LEU A 11 -16.20 51.23 -31.79
CA LEU A 11 -16.45 50.08 -32.67
C LEU A 11 -15.41 48.98 -32.46
N VAL A 12 -14.12 49.31 -32.37
CA VAL A 12 -13.05 48.33 -32.14
C VAL A 12 -13.19 47.64 -30.77
N LEU A 13 -13.56 48.38 -29.72
CA LEU A 13 -13.80 47.81 -28.38
C LEU A 13 -15.04 46.90 -28.33
N VAL A 14 -16.12 47.25 -29.05
CA VAL A 14 -17.32 46.42 -29.17
C VAL A 14 -17.03 45.16 -29.99
N PHE A 15 -16.30 45.25 -31.10
CA PHE A 15 -15.91 44.08 -31.90
C PHE A 15 -14.91 43.17 -31.17
N ALA A 16 -13.96 43.72 -30.41
CA ALA A 16 -13.06 42.93 -29.56
C ALA A 16 -13.82 42.24 -28.42
N GLY A 17 -14.76 42.95 -27.76
CA GLY A 17 -15.62 42.38 -26.72
C GLY A 17 -16.55 41.27 -27.24
N ILE A 18 -17.15 41.44 -28.43
CA ILE A 18 -17.98 40.43 -29.09
C ILE A 18 -17.14 39.22 -29.53
N SER A 19 -15.92 39.44 -30.04
CA SER A 19 -15.03 38.35 -30.48
C SER A 19 -14.54 37.52 -29.28
N LEU A 20 -14.15 38.17 -28.18
CA LEU A 20 -13.78 37.51 -26.92
C LEU A 20 -14.96 36.75 -26.29
N ASN A 21 -16.17 37.32 -26.33
CA ASN A 21 -17.37 36.62 -25.86
C ASN A 21 -17.73 35.44 -26.78
N CYS A 22 -17.58 35.59 -28.09
CA CYS A 22 -17.87 34.52 -29.06
C CYS A 22 -16.84 33.38 -28.95
N GLU A 23 -15.57 33.67 -28.71
CA GLU A 23 -14.55 32.65 -28.43
C GLU A 23 -14.79 31.96 -27.09
N LYS A 24 -15.10 32.70 -26.01
CA LYS A 24 -15.49 32.10 -24.72
C LYS A 24 -16.74 31.22 -24.85
N HIS A 25 -17.72 31.65 -25.64
CA HIS A 25 -18.97 30.92 -25.87
C HIS A 25 -18.82 29.72 -26.82
N LYS A 26 -17.86 29.74 -27.75
CA LYS A 26 -17.48 28.56 -28.56
C LYS A 26 -16.69 27.56 -27.73
N ARG A 27 -15.76 28.04 -26.89
CA ARG A 27 -14.95 27.19 -26.01
C ARG A 27 -15.79 26.53 -24.93
N SER A 28 -16.94 27.08 -24.54
CA SER A 28 -17.85 26.48 -23.56
C SER A 28 -18.74 25.35 -24.09
N GLN A 29 -18.83 25.14 -25.41
CA GLN A 29 -19.67 24.09 -26.02
C GLN A 29 -18.90 22.87 -26.56
N VAL A 30 -17.57 22.88 -26.45
CA VAL A 30 -16.73 21.75 -26.89
C VAL A 30 -16.82 20.61 -25.86
N ASP A 31 -17.26 19.46 -26.34
CA ASP A 31 -17.37 18.20 -25.61
C ASP A 31 -15.99 17.63 -25.25
N ILE A 32 -15.80 17.08 -24.04
CA ILE A 32 -14.50 16.54 -23.61
C ILE A 32 -13.98 15.44 -24.54
N LEU A 33 -14.83 14.52 -24.98
CA LEU A 33 -14.43 13.39 -25.83
C LEU A 33 -14.17 13.81 -27.28
N SER A 34 -14.66 14.99 -27.69
CA SER A 34 -14.29 15.59 -28.97
C SER A 34 -12.86 16.14 -28.98
N GLN A 35 -12.40 16.71 -27.85
CA GLN A 35 -11.05 17.26 -27.71
C GLN A 35 -10.03 16.20 -27.27
N TYR A 36 -10.44 15.25 -26.43
CA TYR A 36 -9.63 14.16 -25.88
C TYR A 36 -10.30 12.81 -26.19
N PRO A 37 -10.33 12.37 -27.47
CA PRO A 37 -10.98 11.11 -27.87
C PRO A 37 -10.38 9.86 -27.21
N GLU A 38 -9.16 9.94 -26.72
CA GLU A 38 -8.48 8.90 -25.95
C GLU A 38 -9.11 8.62 -24.58
N LEU A 39 -10.02 9.48 -24.10
CA LEU A 39 -10.80 9.27 -22.88
C LEU A 39 -12.06 8.41 -23.09
N LYS A 40 -12.41 8.07 -24.34
CA LYS A 40 -13.58 7.22 -24.63
C LYS A 40 -13.61 5.91 -23.82
N PRO A 41 -12.51 5.14 -23.71
CA PRO A 41 -12.52 3.92 -22.90
C PRO A 41 -12.79 4.18 -21.41
N VAL A 42 -12.34 5.32 -20.87
CA VAL A 42 -12.62 5.72 -19.48
C VAL A 42 -14.09 6.08 -19.34
N ALA A 43 -14.62 6.89 -20.25
CA ALA A 43 -16.03 7.28 -20.25
C ALA A 43 -16.96 6.06 -20.35
N GLU A 44 -16.65 5.11 -21.23
CA GLU A 44 -17.40 3.85 -21.36
C GLU A 44 -17.31 3.02 -20.07
N PHE A 45 -16.13 2.94 -19.45
CA PHE A 45 -15.92 2.20 -18.20
C PHE A 45 -16.75 2.76 -17.04
N VAL A 46 -16.85 4.08 -16.92
CA VAL A 46 -17.63 4.75 -15.86
C VAL A 46 -19.11 4.92 -16.23
N GLY A 47 -19.58 4.29 -17.30
CA GLY A 47 -20.99 4.27 -17.70
C GLY A 47 -21.48 5.51 -18.44
N GLY A 48 -20.59 6.36 -18.94
CA GLY A 48 -20.92 7.53 -19.75
C GLY A 48 -20.02 8.74 -19.46
N LYS A 49 -19.96 9.68 -20.42
CA LYS A 49 -19.12 10.88 -20.29
C LYS A 49 -19.52 11.78 -19.12
N GLU A 50 -20.81 11.78 -18.78
CA GLU A 50 -21.40 12.56 -17.69
C GLU A 50 -20.86 12.14 -16.32
N ASN A 51 -20.42 10.88 -16.20
CA ASN A 51 -19.85 10.31 -14.98
C ASN A 51 -18.35 10.57 -14.84
N LEU A 52 -17.64 10.95 -15.91
CA LEU A 52 -16.23 11.35 -15.84
C LEU A 52 -16.04 12.44 -14.78
N CYS A 53 -14.91 12.43 -14.07
CA CYS A 53 -14.63 13.43 -13.04
C CYS A 53 -13.12 13.61 -12.91
N VAL A 54 -12.70 14.65 -12.18
CA VAL A 54 -11.27 14.97 -12.00
C VAL A 54 -10.47 13.75 -11.54
N LEU A 55 -10.97 12.98 -10.56
CA LEU A 55 -10.28 11.78 -10.05
C LEU A 55 -10.10 10.68 -11.10
N HIS A 56 -11.10 10.42 -11.96
CA HIS A 56 -10.94 9.49 -13.09
C HIS A 56 -9.78 9.93 -13.99
N LEU A 57 -9.65 11.24 -14.21
CA LEU A 57 -8.59 11.81 -15.06
C LEU A 57 -7.22 11.78 -14.41
N VAL A 58 -7.11 11.94 -13.08
CA VAL A 58 -5.84 11.79 -12.35
C VAL A 58 -5.27 10.39 -12.54
N GLY A 59 -6.08 9.35 -12.28
CA GLY A 59 -5.64 7.96 -12.47
C GLY A 59 -5.29 7.66 -13.92
N TYR A 60 -6.11 8.14 -14.87
CA TYR A 60 -5.80 8.05 -16.30
C TYR A 60 -4.46 8.71 -16.66
N ARG A 61 -4.21 9.94 -16.18
CA ARG A 61 -2.97 10.67 -16.44
C ARG A 61 -1.75 9.95 -15.86
N ALA A 62 -1.85 9.44 -14.62
CA ALA A 62 -0.79 8.64 -14.02
C ALA A 62 -0.44 7.42 -14.88
N ALA A 63 -1.46 6.67 -15.31
CA ALA A 63 -1.30 5.54 -16.21
C ALA A 63 -0.67 5.94 -17.55
N LYS A 64 -1.09 7.04 -18.17
CA LYS A 64 -0.52 7.48 -19.45
C LYS A 64 0.94 7.88 -19.36
N ILE A 65 1.35 8.51 -18.25
CA ILE A 65 2.76 8.81 -17.97
C ILE A 65 3.54 7.50 -17.85
N ALA A 66 3.09 6.57 -17.01
CA ALA A 66 3.76 5.29 -16.81
C ALA A 66 3.88 4.46 -18.10
N MET A 67 2.80 4.33 -18.86
CA MET A 67 2.80 3.65 -20.17
C MET A 67 3.82 4.24 -21.13
N LYS A 68 4.02 5.56 -21.11
CA LYS A 68 5.00 6.23 -21.97
C LYS A 68 6.44 5.98 -21.50
N GLU A 69 6.69 6.08 -20.20
CA GLU A 69 8.05 6.02 -19.63
C GLU A 69 8.59 4.59 -19.49
N LEU A 70 7.70 3.60 -19.31
CA LEU A 70 8.03 2.18 -19.30
C LEU A 70 7.82 1.54 -20.68
N GLY A 71 6.97 2.12 -21.53
CA GLY A 71 6.74 1.61 -22.88
C GLY A 71 5.74 0.45 -22.98
N PHE A 72 4.95 0.21 -21.93
CA PHE A 72 3.90 -0.82 -21.93
C PHE A 72 2.57 -0.33 -22.53
N ARG A 73 1.73 -1.29 -22.92
CA ARG A 73 0.42 -1.13 -23.52
C ARG A 73 -0.67 -1.68 -22.60
N LYS A 74 -1.91 -1.30 -22.89
CA LYS A 74 -3.07 -1.83 -22.16
C LYS A 74 -3.10 -3.35 -22.27
N GLY A 75 -3.14 -4.03 -21.12
CA GLY A 75 -3.16 -5.49 -21.02
C GLY A 75 -1.79 -6.15 -20.90
N ASP A 76 -0.69 -5.40 -21.00
CA ASP A 76 0.63 -5.91 -20.63
C ASP A 76 0.70 -6.14 -19.11
N ASP A 77 1.53 -7.08 -18.67
CA ASP A 77 1.62 -7.43 -17.26
C ASP A 77 2.54 -6.45 -16.52
N VAL A 78 1.92 -5.49 -15.86
CA VAL A 78 2.55 -4.43 -15.08
C VAL A 78 1.82 -4.34 -13.76
N LEU A 79 2.57 -4.29 -12.68
CA LEU A 79 2.02 -4.06 -11.35
C LEU A 79 1.69 -2.58 -11.19
N CYS A 80 0.44 -2.27 -10.86
CA CYS A 80 0.04 -0.98 -10.34
C CYS A 80 -0.17 -1.07 -8.82
N MET A 81 0.56 -0.27 -8.05
CA MET A 81 0.32 -0.04 -6.63
C MET A 81 -0.21 1.39 -6.43
N THR A 82 -1.17 1.59 -5.54
CA THR A 82 -1.70 2.93 -5.28
C THR A 82 -2.34 3.05 -3.90
N THR A 83 -2.31 4.23 -3.31
CA THR A 83 -3.11 4.58 -2.11
C THR A 83 -4.53 5.05 -2.42
N ALA A 84 -4.92 5.07 -3.70
CA ALA A 84 -6.28 5.41 -4.12
C ALA A 84 -7.32 4.54 -3.38
N GLY A 85 -8.37 5.19 -2.86
CA GLY A 85 -9.39 4.56 -2.02
C GLY A 85 -9.10 4.63 -0.51
N PHE A 86 -7.87 4.96 -0.10
CA PHE A 86 -7.51 5.22 1.29
C PHE A 86 -7.12 6.67 1.53
N SER A 87 -6.20 7.21 0.73
CA SER A 87 -5.81 8.61 0.79
C SER A 87 -6.99 9.50 0.43
N VAL A 88 -7.12 10.65 1.10
CA VAL A 88 -8.15 11.64 0.83
C VAL A 88 -7.57 13.00 0.49
N ILE A 89 -8.28 13.76 -0.34
CA ILE A 89 -7.96 15.16 -0.59
C ILE A 89 -8.75 15.99 0.41
N ASP A 90 -8.10 16.34 1.52
CA ASP A 90 -8.65 17.19 2.57
C ASP A 90 -8.98 18.59 2.04
N THR A 91 -10.10 19.15 2.49
CA THR A 91 -10.54 20.49 2.12
C THR A 91 -10.27 21.57 3.18
N GLY A 92 -9.70 21.23 4.34
CA GLY A 92 -9.42 22.19 5.42
C GLY A 92 -8.17 21.89 6.26
N ALA A 93 -7.94 22.70 7.30
CA ALA A 93 -6.89 22.46 8.30
C ALA A 93 -7.52 21.88 9.58
N GLY A 94 -7.11 20.68 9.99
CA GLY A 94 -7.63 19.98 11.18
C GLY A 94 -8.11 18.56 10.87
N TYR A 95 -8.98 17.99 11.70
CA TYR A 95 -9.63 16.71 11.41
C TYR A 95 -10.51 16.90 10.15
N PRO A 96 -10.35 16.10 9.08
CA PRO A 96 -11.07 16.32 7.83
C PRO A 96 -12.57 16.04 8.02
N THR A 97 -13.36 17.07 8.32
CA THR A 97 -14.83 16.97 8.37
C THR A 97 -15.44 16.99 6.98
N GLU A 98 -14.69 17.51 6.00
CA GLU A 98 -15.00 17.48 4.57
C GLU A 98 -13.74 17.05 3.82
N TYR A 99 -13.87 16.09 2.91
CA TYR A 99 -12.79 15.58 2.08
C TYR A 99 -13.33 14.95 0.81
N TYR A 100 -12.47 14.78 -0.18
CA TYR A 100 -12.74 13.96 -1.36
C TYR A 100 -12.05 12.61 -1.21
N THR A 101 -12.81 11.54 -1.40
CA THR A 101 -12.29 10.18 -1.50
C THR A 101 -11.62 9.98 -2.87
N THR A 102 -10.71 9.01 -3.01
CA THR A 102 -9.84 8.90 -4.20
C THR A 102 -10.03 7.62 -5.02
N GLU A 103 -10.96 6.75 -4.64
CA GLU A 103 -11.22 5.44 -5.28
C GLU A 103 -11.52 5.55 -6.78
N LYS A 104 -12.13 6.66 -7.23
CA LYS A 104 -12.39 6.91 -8.66
C LYS A 104 -11.13 7.00 -9.52
N ALA A 105 -9.96 7.26 -8.92
CA ALA A 105 -8.71 7.20 -9.67
C ALA A 105 -8.36 5.77 -10.12
N ILE A 106 -8.82 4.75 -9.38
CA ILE A 106 -8.63 3.33 -9.71
C ILE A 106 -9.31 3.00 -11.05
N ASP A 107 -10.50 3.53 -11.30
CA ASP A 107 -11.23 3.35 -12.57
C ASP A 107 -10.45 3.94 -13.75
N GLY A 108 -9.86 5.13 -13.55
CA GLY A 108 -9.01 5.78 -14.55
C GLY A 108 -7.77 4.96 -14.91
N VAL A 109 -7.09 4.40 -13.89
CA VAL A 109 -5.97 3.48 -14.07
C VAL A 109 -6.43 2.22 -14.81
N THR A 110 -7.45 1.55 -14.29
CA THR A 110 -7.99 0.28 -14.82
C THR A 110 -8.41 0.42 -16.28
N ALA A 111 -9.13 1.50 -16.62
CA ALA A 111 -9.57 1.74 -17.99
C ALA A 111 -8.39 1.99 -18.95
N ALA A 112 -7.32 2.64 -18.48
CA ALA A 112 -6.14 2.97 -19.27
C ALA A 112 -5.18 1.78 -19.45
N THR A 113 -4.84 1.07 -18.37
CA THR A 113 -3.80 0.03 -18.35
C THR A 113 -4.36 -1.38 -18.44
N GLY A 114 -5.60 -1.61 -18.01
CA GLY A 114 -6.14 -2.96 -17.83
C GLY A 114 -5.66 -3.65 -16.54
N CYS A 115 -4.85 -2.98 -15.71
CA CYS A 115 -4.51 -3.48 -14.38
C CYS A 115 -5.80 -3.63 -13.57
N SER A 116 -5.95 -4.75 -12.87
CA SER A 116 -7.17 -5.00 -12.08
C SER A 116 -6.89 -5.93 -10.91
N TYR A 117 -7.74 -5.86 -9.89
CA TYR A 117 -7.64 -6.76 -8.74
C TYR A 117 -7.72 -8.23 -9.18
N THR A 118 -8.56 -8.53 -10.16
CA THR A 118 -8.75 -9.91 -10.67
C THR A 118 -7.56 -10.43 -11.46
N ASN A 119 -6.79 -9.54 -12.09
CA ASN A 119 -5.53 -9.90 -12.74
C ASN A 119 -4.38 -10.01 -11.74
N GLY A 120 -4.58 -9.60 -10.48
CA GLY A 120 -3.54 -9.65 -9.44
C GLY A 120 -2.44 -8.61 -9.61
N ASN A 121 -2.60 -7.64 -10.52
CA ASN A 121 -1.62 -6.61 -10.83
C ASN A 121 -2.13 -5.18 -10.57
N LEU A 122 -3.14 -5.05 -9.71
CA LEU A 122 -3.57 -3.79 -9.10
C LEU A 122 -3.72 -4.00 -7.59
N LEU A 123 -2.82 -3.38 -6.82
CA LEU A 123 -2.80 -3.46 -5.37
C LEU A 123 -3.10 -2.09 -4.75
N THR A 124 -4.13 -2.02 -3.92
CA THR A 124 -4.47 -0.81 -3.17
C THR A 124 -3.79 -0.87 -1.81
N ILE A 125 -2.78 -0.03 -1.61
CA ILE A 125 -1.97 0.00 -0.39
C ILE A 125 -2.64 0.90 0.63
N HIS A 126 -2.95 0.35 1.80
CA HIS A 126 -3.58 1.07 2.89
C HIS A 126 -2.59 2.07 3.49
N GLY A 127 -2.82 3.35 3.19
CA GLY A 127 -2.16 4.47 3.85
C GLY A 127 -3.11 5.17 4.80
N ALA A 128 -2.55 5.86 5.81
CA ALA A 128 -3.35 6.79 6.60
C ALA A 128 -3.98 7.85 5.70
N MET A 129 -5.24 8.22 5.94
CA MET A 129 -6.04 9.07 5.03
C MET A 129 -5.36 10.37 4.60
N GLN A 130 -4.51 10.93 5.47
CA GLN A 130 -3.79 12.18 5.24
C GLN A 130 -2.55 12.06 4.35
N LYS A 131 -2.05 10.83 4.09
CA LYS A 131 -0.90 10.59 3.21
C LYS A 131 -1.26 10.92 1.76
N ALA A 132 -0.26 11.26 0.96
CA ALA A 132 -0.42 11.61 -0.44
C ALA A 132 -1.13 10.48 -1.23
N LEU A 133 -1.97 10.88 -2.18
CA LEU A 133 -2.44 9.99 -3.23
C LEU A 133 -1.26 9.72 -4.17
N TRP A 134 -0.84 8.47 -4.32
CA TRP A 134 0.24 8.11 -5.23
C TRP A 134 -0.07 6.88 -6.07
N PHE A 135 0.68 6.73 -7.16
CA PHE A 135 0.62 5.60 -8.07
C PHE A 135 2.05 5.13 -8.35
N ALA A 136 2.31 3.83 -8.26
CA ALA A 136 3.54 3.21 -8.69
C ALA A 136 3.21 2.16 -9.75
N PHE A 137 3.88 2.22 -10.90
CA PHE A 137 3.76 1.24 -11.97
C PHE A 137 5.10 0.54 -12.14
N ILE A 138 5.12 -0.78 -12.06
CA ILE A 138 6.35 -1.57 -12.03
C ILE A 138 6.29 -2.66 -13.09
N GLU A 139 7.30 -2.72 -13.94
CA GLU A 139 7.45 -3.79 -14.92
C GLU A 139 7.73 -5.12 -14.23
N ASP A 140 7.25 -6.21 -14.82
CA ASP A 140 7.73 -7.54 -14.49
C ASP A 140 9.13 -7.75 -15.10
N GLY A 141 10.13 -7.98 -14.25
CA GLY A 141 11.50 -8.30 -14.66
C GLY A 141 11.76 -9.80 -14.84
N GLY A 142 10.74 -10.65 -14.67
CA GLY A 142 10.77 -12.10 -14.85
C GLY A 142 11.08 -12.86 -13.56
N ASP A 143 12.23 -12.59 -12.94
CA ASP A 143 12.58 -13.17 -11.63
C ASP A 143 12.27 -12.21 -10.47
N TYR A 144 12.34 -10.91 -10.73
CA TYR A 144 12.23 -9.80 -9.78
C TYR A 144 11.62 -8.58 -10.45
N ALA A 145 11.31 -7.54 -9.68
CA ALA A 145 10.69 -6.33 -10.22
C ALA A 145 11.61 -5.60 -11.22
N GLY A 146 11.04 -4.98 -12.26
CA GLY A 146 11.79 -4.20 -13.25
C GLY A 146 11.90 -2.71 -12.90
N ASP A 147 11.80 -1.87 -13.93
CA ASP A 147 11.73 -0.43 -13.71
C ASP A 147 10.35 -0.01 -13.13
N CYS A 148 10.37 1.00 -12.27
CA CYS A 148 9.22 1.56 -11.57
C CYS A 148 9.05 3.03 -11.92
N ILE A 149 7.80 3.45 -12.19
CA ILE A 149 7.37 4.84 -12.31
C ILE A 149 6.50 5.18 -11.09
N TYR A 150 6.98 6.08 -10.23
CA TYR A 150 6.22 6.59 -9.08
C TYR A 150 5.74 8.02 -9.28
N LEU A 151 4.46 8.25 -8.99
CA LEU A 151 3.76 9.51 -9.20
C LEU A 151 2.94 9.84 -7.96
N ALA A 152 3.40 10.78 -7.14
CA ALA A 152 2.62 11.36 -6.04
C ALA A 152 1.84 12.59 -6.54
N ALA A 153 0.53 12.62 -6.28
CA ALA A 153 -0.33 13.69 -6.72
C ALA A 153 -0.24 14.92 -5.80
N ASN A 154 -0.18 16.12 -6.39
CA ASN A 154 -0.18 17.38 -5.66
C ASN A 154 -1.56 17.63 -5.02
N LYS A 155 -1.63 17.52 -3.69
CA LYS A 155 -2.87 17.63 -2.93
C LYS A 155 -3.60 18.97 -3.16
N GLU A 156 -2.88 20.09 -3.19
CA GLU A 156 -3.47 21.43 -3.35
C GLU A 156 -4.05 21.66 -4.75
N THR A 157 -3.35 21.16 -5.77
CA THR A 157 -3.84 21.16 -7.14
C THR A 157 -5.13 20.35 -7.21
N LEU A 158 -5.12 19.11 -6.72
CA LEU A 158 -6.33 18.28 -6.74
C LEU A 158 -7.48 18.93 -5.97
N LYS A 159 -7.22 19.49 -4.80
CA LYS A 159 -8.22 20.21 -4.00
C LYS A 159 -8.88 21.33 -4.81
N THR A 160 -8.07 22.17 -5.47
CA THR A 160 -8.56 23.28 -6.28
C THR A 160 -9.52 22.80 -7.37
N TRP A 161 -9.15 21.76 -8.11
CA TRP A 161 -9.97 21.23 -9.21
C TRP A 161 -11.22 20.50 -8.74
N LEU A 162 -11.15 19.80 -7.60
CA LEU A 162 -12.30 19.12 -7.02
C LEU A 162 -13.31 20.10 -6.42
N ASP A 163 -12.83 21.20 -5.81
CA ASP A 163 -13.68 22.29 -5.32
C ASP A 163 -14.41 23.01 -6.47
N GLU A 164 -13.74 23.21 -7.61
CA GLU A 164 -14.35 23.76 -8.82
C GLU A 164 -15.35 22.77 -9.44
N GLU A 165 -15.04 21.46 -9.46
CA GLU A 165 -15.93 20.41 -9.95
C GLU A 165 -17.27 20.37 -9.21
N LYS A 166 -17.26 20.56 -7.88
CA LYS A 166 -18.50 20.61 -7.08
C LYS A 166 -19.46 21.73 -7.47
N GLN A 167 -18.93 22.83 -8.03
CA GLN A 167 -19.68 24.07 -8.24
C GLN A 167 -19.98 24.34 -9.71
N THR A 168 -19.26 23.70 -10.63
CA THR A 168 -19.37 23.98 -12.06
C THR A 168 -20.70 23.52 -12.66
N THR A 169 -21.23 24.32 -13.57
CA THR A 169 -22.35 23.94 -14.46
C THR A 169 -21.86 23.46 -15.82
N ASN A 170 -20.56 23.57 -16.10
CA ASN A 170 -19.93 23.17 -17.36
C ASN A 170 -18.77 22.21 -17.09
N LYS A 171 -19.13 20.95 -16.83
CA LYS A 171 -18.19 19.88 -16.50
C LYS A 171 -17.22 19.57 -17.66
N ASP A 172 -17.69 19.64 -18.91
CA ASP A 172 -16.84 19.45 -20.09
C ASP A 172 -15.70 20.48 -20.16
N LEU A 173 -15.96 21.75 -19.87
CA LEU A 173 -14.91 22.78 -19.83
C LEU A 173 -13.91 22.55 -18.69
N LEU A 174 -14.41 22.24 -17.50
CA LEU A 174 -13.57 21.94 -16.33
C LEU A 174 -12.59 20.80 -16.65
N LEU A 175 -13.14 19.65 -17.09
CA LEU A 175 -12.34 18.46 -17.34
C LEU A 175 -11.34 18.65 -18.49
N ARG A 176 -11.68 19.41 -19.54
CA ARG A 176 -10.72 19.75 -20.60
C ARG A 176 -9.60 20.65 -20.11
N ASN A 177 -9.89 21.60 -19.22
CA ASN A 177 -8.86 22.45 -18.64
C ASN A 177 -7.95 21.63 -17.71
N PHE A 178 -8.51 20.70 -16.92
CA PHE A 178 -7.73 19.77 -16.12
C PHE A 178 -6.80 18.91 -17.00
N MET A 179 -7.32 18.36 -18.10
CA MET A 179 -6.50 17.60 -19.06
C MET A 179 -5.42 18.43 -19.74
N ALA A 180 -5.57 19.75 -19.79
CA ALA A 180 -4.57 20.66 -20.36
C ALA A 180 -3.42 21.00 -19.40
N LEU A 181 -3.53 20.66 -18.11
CA LEU A 181 -2.43 20.79 -17.15
C LEU A 181 -1.22 19.98 -17.60
N LYS A 182 -0.03 20.48 -17.30
CA LYS A 182 1.22 19.74 -17.48
C LYS A 182 1.35 18.68 -16.40
N ASP A 183 2.05 17.61 -16.72
CA ASP A 183 2.21 16.46 -15.83
C ASP A 183 2.78 16.87 -14.45
N TYR A 184 3.74 17.81 -14.39
CA TYR A 184 4.35 18.25 -13.13
C TYR A 184 3.41 19.08 -12.24
N GLU A 185 2.32 19.63 -12.80
CA GLU A 185 1.31 20.35 -12.01
C GLU A 185 0.45 19.36 -11.22
N ILE A 186 0.24 18.16 -11.77
CA ILE A 186 -0.50 17.07 -11.12
C ILE A 186 0.45 16.21 -10.27
N PHE A 187 1.63 15.89 -10.79
CA PHE A 187 2.62 14.98 -10.20
C PHE A 187 4.00 15.66 -10.13
N PRO A 188 4.23 16.57 -9.16
CA PRO A 188 5.53 17.21 -8.99
C PRO A 188 6.58 16.21 -8.49
N ALA A 189 7.85 16.40 -8.83
CA ALA A 189 8.92 15.48 -8.40
C ALA A 189 9.38 15.70 -6.96
N THR A 190 9.19 16.91 -6.42
CA THR A 190 9.30 17.29 -5.00
C THR A 190 8.36 18.48 -4.76
N GLU A 191 8.08 18.85 -3.51
CA GLU A 191 7.31 20.07 -3.21
C GLU A 191 7.95 21.36 -3.80
N ASP A 192 9.26 21.33 -4.09
CA ASP A 192 10.06 22.49 -4.48
C ASP A 192 10.61 22.49 -5.93
N ASP A 193 10.52 21.39 -6.69
CA ASP A 193 11.11 21.30 -8.05
C ASP A 193 10.11 20.89 -9.15
N ALA A 194 9.92 21.79 -10.12
CA ALA A 194 8.98 21.69 -11.23
C ALA A 194 9.45 20.80 -12.41
N LYS A 195 10.27 19.77 -12.16
CA LYS A 195 10.74 18.83 -13.19
C LYS A 195 10.47 17.39 -12.76
N LEU A 196 9.73 16.63 -13.58
CA LEU A 196 9.45 15.18 -13.43
C LEU A 196 10.69 14.25 -13.43
N ALA A 197 11.89 14.77 -13.17
CA ALA A 197 13.15 14.11 -13.43
C ALA A 197 13.45 12.88 -12.55
N ASN A 198 12.61 12.55 -11.55
CA ASN A 198 12.90 11.50 -10.56
C ASN A 198 11.84 10.39 -10.45
N VAL A 199 10.92 10.31 -11.41
CA VAL A 199 9.79 9.36 -11.42
C VAL A 199 10.23 7.90 -11.63
N LYS A 200 11.34 7.66 -12.36
CA LYS A 200 11.78 6.31 -12.77
C LYS A 200 12.88 5.73 -11.88
N ALA A 201 12.67 4.55 -11.31
CA ALA A 201 13.62 3.86 -10.43
C ALA A 201 13.73 2.37 -10.78
N ASN A 202 14.93 1.79 -10.73
CA ASN A 202 15.11 0.35 -10.92
C ASN A 202 14.79 -0.39 -9.60
N MET A 203 13.84 -1.33 -9.64
CA MET A 203 13.38 -2.12 -8.48
C MET A 203 13.88 -3.56 -8.48
N ASP A 204 14.77 -3.93 -9.40
CA ASP A 204 15.29 -5.31 -9.52
C ASP A 204 16.10 -5.67 -8.27
N ALA A 205 15.70 -6.75 -7.59
CA ALA A 205 16.36 -7.17 -6.36
C ALA A 205 17.86 -7.46 -6.54
N ASN A 206 18.29 -8.01 -7.68
CA ASN A 206 19.73 -8.23 -7.93
C ASN A 206 20.47 -6.89 -8.01
N TYR A 207 19.89 -5.89 -8.68
CA TYR A 207 20.45 -4.54 -8.70
C TYR A 207 20.44 -3.91 -7.30
N LEU A 208 19.30 -3.89 -6.62
CA LEU A 208 19.13 -3.31 -5.29
C LEU A 208 20.10 -3.90 -4.27
N LEU A 209 20.32 -5.22 -4.30
CA LEU A 209 21.21 -5.92 -3.37
C LEU A 209 22.69 -5.88 -3.79
N SER A 210 23.02 -5.31 -4.96
CA SER A 210 24.39 -5.12 -5.44
C SER A 210 25.08 -3.91 -4.78
N ASN A 211 26.41 -3.81 -4.91
CA ASN A 211 27.15 -2.64 -4.42
C ASN A 211 26.68 -1.32 -5.07
N ASP A 212 26.32 -1.36 -6.35
CA ASP A 212 25.85 -0.18 -7.08
C ASP A 212 24.48 0.25 -6.60
N GLY A 213 23.55 -0.70 -6.42
CA GLY A 213 22.24 -0.44 -5.84
C GLY A 213 22.33 0.07 -4.41
N ILE A 214 23.13 -0.58 -3.56
CA ILE A 214 23.39 -0.13 -2.18
C ILE A 214 23.95 1.28 -2.16
N THR A 215 24.91 1.61 -3.03
CA THR A 215 25.49 2.95 -3.09
C THR A 215 24.45 3.97 -3.56
N TYR A 216 23.68 3.63 -4.59
CA TYR A 216 22.66 4.49 -5.15
C TYR A 216 21.55 4.80 -4.13
N TRP A 217 20.98 3.76 -3.50
CA TRP A 217 19.90 3.88 -2.52
C TRP A 217 20.39 4.30 -1.13
N GLY A 218 21.63 3.96 -0.75
CA GLY A 218 22.24 4.33 0.53
C GLY A 218 22.74 5.77 0.61
N ASN A 219 22.99 6.42 -0.54
CA ASN A 219 23.34 7.85 -0.61
C ASN A 219 22.12 8.77 -0.52
N LEU A 220 20.90 8.23 -0.53
CA LEU A 220 19.67 8.95 -0.21
C LEU A 220 19.60 9.17 1.31
N LYS A 221 20.48 10.02 1.85
CA LYS A 221 20.56 10.31 3.28
C LYS A 221 19.34 11.11 3.76
N GLY A 222 18.74 10.67 4.88
CA GLY A 222 18.03 11.55 5.82
C GLY A 222 16.52 11.37 5.91
N SER A 223 15.90 10.81 4.88
CA SER A 223 14.52 10.34 4.81
C SER A 223 14.39 9.76 3.41
N TYR A 224 13.42 8.89 3.24
CA TYR A 224 13.09 8.22 2.00
C TYR A 224 12.70 9.23 0.89
N ALA A 225 13.69 9.94 0.35
CA ALA A 225 13.49 11.23 -0.33
C ALA A 225 13.24 11.10 -1.84
N ARG A 226 12.92 9.90 -2.34
CA ARG A 226 12.59 9.72 -3.76
C ARG A 226 11.07 9.72 -3.97
N PHE A 227 10.33 9.16 -3.03
CA PHE A 227 8.88 8.98 -3.09
C PHE A 227 8.23 9.62 -1.85
N ASP A 228 8.16 10.97 -1.88
CA ASP A 228 7.65 11.81 -0.79
C ASP A 228 8.43 11.63 0.54
N SER A 229 8.37 12.62 1.41
CA SER A 229 8.93 12.61 2.78
C SER A 229 8.41 11.46 3.69
N GLY A 230 7.59 10.53 3.17
CA GLY A 230 6.77 9.55 3.87
C GLY A 230 7.12 8.06 3.72
N GLY A 231 8.12 7.67 2.91
CA GLY A 231 8.71 6.31 2.98
C GLY A 231 8.04 5.18 2.20
N ASP A 232 7.42 5.47 1.05
CA ASP A 232 6.75 4.45 0.20
C ASP A 232 7.75 3.53 -0.54
N GLU A 233 9.03 3.88 -0.59
CA GLU A 233 10.11 3.10 -1.24
C GLU A 233 10.15 1.67 -0.75
N PHE A 234 10.07 1.48 0.58
CA PHE A 234 10.17 0.15 1.16
C PHE A 234 8.95 -0.70 0.82
N SER A 235 7.77 -0.09 0.79
CA SER A 235 6.52 -0.71 0.32
C SER A 235 6.64 -1.16 -1.12
N ILE A 236 7.02 -0.25 -2.03
CA ILE A 236 7.14 -0.53 -3.47
C ILE A 236 8.19 -1.61 -3.71
N MET A 237 9.39 -1.46 -3.12
CA MET A 237 10.50 -2.38 -3.27
C MET A 237 10.12 -3.80 -2.86
N THR A 238 9.56 -3.97 -1.65
CA THR A 238 9.30 -5.31 -1.10
C THR A 238 8.09 -5.96 -1.77
N ILE A 239 7.00 -5.23 -1.99
CA ILE A 239 5.80 -5.79 -2.60
C ILE A 239 6.05 -6.14 -4.08
N SER A 240 6.68 -5.24 -4.85
CA SER A 240 6.90 -5.49 -6.28
C SER A 240 7.82 -6.67 -6.54
N ASN A 241 8.88 -6.85 -5.74
CA ASN A 241 9.79 -7.98 -5.91
C ASN A 241 9.10 -9.31 -5.58
N ILE A 242 8.28 -9.39 -4.54
CA ILE A 242 7.53 -10.62 -4.24
C ILE A 242 6.42 -10.88 -5.25
N TRP A 243 5.81 -9.82 -5.82
CA TRP A 243 4.84 -9.94 -6.89
C TRP A 243 5.47 -10.52 -8.17
N ALA A 244 6.64 -10.01 -8.58
CA ALA A 244 7.33 -10.44 -9.79
C ALA A 244 7.84 -11.88 -9.74
N MET A 245 7.99 -12.47 -8.55
CA MET A 245 8.31 -13.89 -8.42
C MET A 245 7.17 -14.82 -8.90
N ASP A 246 5.96 -14.29 -9.12
CA ASP A 246 4.75 -14.99 -9.58
C ASP A 246 4.48 -16.33 -8.85
N ASP A 247 4.73 -16.35 -7.54
CA ASP A 247 4.49 -17.54 -6.71
C ASP A 247 3.04 -17.55 -6.20
N PRO A 248 2.19 -18.53 -6.59
CA PRO A 248 0.81 -18.61 -6.11
C PRO A 248 0.71 -18.71 -4.58
N ARG A 249 1.73 -19.23 -3.91
CA ARG A 249 1.79 -19.38 -2.45
C ARG A 249 1.96 -18.02 -1.75
N ALA A 250 2.47 -17.00 -2.45
CA ALA A 250 2.67 -15.65 -1.93
C ALA A 250 1.43 -14.75 -2.09
N LYS A 251 0.36 -15.20 -2.77
CA LYS A 251 -0.83 -14.37 -3.02
C LYS A 251 -1.47 -13.84 -1.74
N GLN A 252 -1.62 -14.65 -0.69
CA GLN A 252 -2.15 -14.17 0.59
C GLN A 252 -1.20 -13.18 1.29
N LEU A 253 0.11 -13.26 1.03
CA LEU A 253 1.09 -12.32 1.57
C LEU A 253 0.99 -10.95 0.88
N LEU A 254 0.89 -10.92 -0.46
CA LEU A 254 0.60 -9.68 -1.23
C LEU A 254 -0.74 -9.06 -0.84
N ALA A 255 -1.72 -9.90 -0.53
CA ALA A 255 -3.01 -9.46 -0.09
C ALA A 255 -2.94 -8.85 1.34
N ALA A 256 -2.20 -9.47 2.25
CA ALA A 256 -1.96 -8.93 3.59
C ALA A 256 -1.10 -7.65 3.58
N SER A 257 -0.15 -7.51 2.64
CA SER A 257 0.68 -6.31 2.51
C SER A 257 -0.10 -5.09 2.06
N GLN A 258 -1.29 -5.26 1.45
CA GLN A 258 -2.20 -4.14 1.19
C GLN A 258 -2.71 -3.52 2.49
N LEU A 259 -2.81 -4.27 3.60
CA LEU A 259 -3.12 -3.73 4.92
C LEU A 259 -1.85 -3.28 5.66
N HIS A 260 -0.81 -4.11 5.63
CA HIS A 260 0.43 -3.86 6.39
C HIS A 260 1.34 -2.80 5.77
N ASP A 261 1.04 -2.37 4.54
CA ASP A 261 1.76 -1.42 3.69
C ASP A 261 3.08 -1.88 3.05
N HIS A 262 3.71 -2.96 3.53
CA HIS A 262 4.93 -3.53 2.92
C HIS A 262 5.02 -5.04 3.17
N ILE A 263 6.01 -5.71 2.57
CA ILE A 263 6.40 -7.06 2.97
C ILE A 263 7.69 -6.97 3.77
N CYS A 264 7.71 -7.59 4.95
CA CYS A 264 8.91 -7.73 5.77
C CYS A 264 8.96 -9.13 6.39
N PRO A 265 10.11 -9.56 6.94
CA PRO A 265 10.23 -10.89 7.53
C PRO A 265 9.23 -11.15 8.66
N GLY A 266 8.78 -10.08 9.34
CA GLY A 266 7.74 -10.17 10.37
C GLY A 266 6.34 -10.44 9.81
N LEU A 267 5.95 -9.80 8.70
CA LEU A 267 4.68 -10.10 8.03
C LEU A 267 4.72 -11.51 7.43
N THR A 268 5.83 -11.84 6.77
CA THR A 268 6.07 -13.19 6.22
C THR A 268 6.04 -14.25 7.32
N ALA A 269 6.56 -13.97 8.53
CA ALA A 269 6.42 -14.87 9.68
C ALA A 269 4.95 -15.18 10.02
N GLY A 270 4.03 -14.23 9.84
CA GLY A 270 2.59 -14.44 10.00
C GLY A 270 2.04 -15.52 9.07
N LYS A 271 2.50 -15.55 7.80
CA LYS A 271 2.17 -16.63 6.86
C LYS A 271 2.65 -17.99 7.37
N TYR A 272 3.92 -18.07 7.73
CA TYR A 272 4.52 -19.30 8.25
C TYR A 272 3.82 -19.83 9.49
N LEU A 273 3.48 -18.94 10.44
CA LEU A 273 2.74 -19.27 11.65
C LEU A 273 1.31 -19.74 11.35
N ALA A 274 0.62 -19.09 10.41
CA ALA A 274 -0.73 -19.48 10.00
C ALA A 274 -0.74 -20.86 9.33
N ASP A 275 0.18 -21.09 8.38
CA ASP A 275 0.31 -22.36 7.67
C ASP A 275 0.68 -23.49 8.63
N TYR A 276 1.58 -23.25 9.59
CA TYR A 276 1.91 -24.20 10.65
C TYR A 276 0.69 -24.48 11.56
N LEU A 277 0.00 -23.44 12.00
CA LEU A 277 -1.17 -23.57 12.87
C LEU A 277 -2.29 -24.37 12.21
N TRP A 278 -2.57 -24.15 10.93
CA TRP A 278 -3.56 -24.92 10.18
C TRP A 278 -3.18 -26.40 10.05
N LYS A 279 -1.89 -26.72 9.91
CA LYS A 279 -1.41 -28.10 9.93
C LYS A 279 -1.58 -28.75 11.30
N GLN A 280 -1.27 -28.04 12.39
CA GLN A 280 -1.28 -28.61 13.75
C GLN A 280 -2.66 -28.63 14.41
N LEU A 281 -3.47 -27.59 14.21
CA LEU A 281 -4.79 -27.42 14.81
C LEU A 281 -5.82 -27.00 13.76
N PRO A 282 -6.14 -27.82 12.74
CA PRO A 282 -7.16 -27.49 11.76
C PRO A 282 -8.52 -27.23 12.43
N LEU A 283 -9.32 -26.31 11.86
CA LEU A 283 -10.67 -26.02 12.36
C LEU A 283 -11.66 -27.13 12.00
N GLY A 284 -12.40 -27.60 12.99
CA GLY A 284 -13.60 -28.39 12.84
C GLY A 284 -14.87 -27.56 12.94
N LYS A 285 -16.01 -28.26 13.09
CA LYS A 285 -17.32 -27.62 13.27
C LYS A 285 -17.37 -26.87 14.60
N ASP A 286 -17.94 -25.67 14.60
CA ASP A 286 -18.15 -24.82 15.77
C ASP A 286 -16.85 -24.36 16.47
N GLU A 287 -15.71 -24.50 15.78
CA GLU A 287 -14.40 -24.04 16.26
C GLU A 287 -13.99 -22.72 15.60
N ALA A 288 -13.29 -21.88 16.36
CA ALA A 288 -12.67 -20.65 15.89
C ALA A 288 -11.26 -20.48 16.44
N TYR A 289 -10.46 -19.64 15.79
CA TYR A 289 -9.17 -19.22 16.31
C TYR A 289 -9.28 -17.99 17.19
N TYR A 290 -8.52 -18.00 18.28
CA TYR A 290 -8.19 -16.84 19.11
C TYR A 290 -6.68 -16.69 19.16
N ILE A 291 -6.17 -15.49 18.89
CA ILE A 291 -4.73 -15.21 18.80
C ILE A 291 -4.34 -14.20 19.87
N ILE A 292 -3.36 -14.55 20.69
CA ILE A 292 -2.72 -13.66 21.65
C ILE A 292 -1.31 -13.37 21.15
N GLY A 293 -1.18 -12.30 20.36
CA GLY A 293 0.04 -11.79 19.75
C GLY A 293 0.90 -11.04 20.76
N VAL A 294 1.51 -11.77 21.71
CA VAL A 294 2.48 -11.24 22.67
C VAL A 294 3.80 -12.00 22.42
N PRO A 295 4.85 -11.40 21.87
CA PRO A 295 4.96 -10.00 21.50
C PRO A 295 4.18 -9.64 20.24
N CYS A 296 3.72 -8.39 20.20
CA CYS A 296 3.09 -7.78 19.03
C CYS A 296 4.14 -7.36 17.99
N TYR A 297 3.94 -7.74 16.72
CA TYR A 297 4.71 -7.26 15.57
C TYR A 297 3.97 -7.57 14.26
N CYS A 298 4.59 -7.27 13.12
CA CYS A 298 4.01 -7.34 11.77
C CYS A 298 3.19 -8.61 11.43
N LYS A 299 3.47 -9.76 12.06
CA LYS A 299 2.68 -10.99 11.87
C LYS A 299 1.20 -10.82 12.22
N ASP A 300 0.88 -9.91 13.13
CA ASP A 300 -0.47 -9.78 13.69
C ASP A 300 -1.43 -9.16 12.67
N ASP A 301 -0.91 -8.34 11.75
CA ASP A 301 -1.66 -7.83 10.60
C ASP A 301 -1.97 -8.95 9.59
N TYR A 302 -1.07 -9.92 9.43
CA TYR A 302 -1.32 -11.09 8.58
C TYR A 302 -2.53 -11.90 9.07
N PHE A 303 -2.62 -12.17 10.38
CA PHE A 303 -3.76 -12.91 10.93
C PHE A 303 -5.05 -12.10 10.86
N THR A 304 -4.97 -10.79 11.08
CA THR A 304 -6.09 -9.87 10.93
C THR A 304 -6.66 -9.93 9.52
N TYR A 305 -5.79 -9.92 8.51
CA TYR A 305 -6.17 -10.02 7.11
C TYR A 305 -6.74 -11.41 6.76
N LEU A 306 -5.94 -12.46 6.98
CA LEU A 306 -6.23 -13.78 6.43
C LEU A 306 -7.23 -14.59 7.27
N MET A 307 -7.09 -14.55 8.60
CA MET A 307 -7.89 -15.37 9.51
C MET A 307 -9.12 -14.62 10.04
N ARG A 308 -9.25 -13.32 9.72
CA ARG A 308 -10.28 -12.41 10.23
C ARG A 308 -10.30 -12.37 11.78
N THR A 309 -9.14 -12.59 12.40
CA THR A 309 -8.99 -12.45 13.85
C THR A 309 -8.66 -11.00 14.17
N THR A 310 -9.57 -10.27 14.79
CA THR A 310 -9.42 -8.82 15.00
C THR A 310 -9.68 -8.43 16.45
N ALA A 311 -9.12 -7.29 16.87
CA ALA A 311 -9.42 -6.70 18.17
C ALA A 311 -10.93 -6.40 18.33
N GLY A 312 -11.60 -5.93 17.27
CA GLY A 312 -13.04 -5.63 17.28
C GLY A 312 -13.94 -6.86 17.43
N THR A 313 -13.53 -8.00 16.86
CA THR A 313 -14.21 -9.30 17.09
C THR A 313 -13.76 -9.96 18.39
N LYS A 314 -12.86 -9.31 19.14
CA LYS A 314 -12.23 -9.78 20.37
C LYS A 314 -11.45 -11.09 20.18
N SER A 315 -11.17 -11.50 18.95
CA SER A 315 -10.49 -12.76 18.64
C SER A 315 -8.98 -12.61 18.49
N HIS A 316 -8.48 -11.37 18.57
CA HIS A 316 -7.06 -11.05 18.52
C HIS A 316 -6.73 -10.04 19.60
N MET A 317 -5.79 -10.39 20.48
CA MET A 317 -5.22 -9.48 21.48
C MET A 317 -3.71 -9.39 21.27
N THR A 318 -3.16 -8.19 21.41
CA THR A 318 -1.72 -7.96 21.20
C THR A 318 -1.13 -7.22 22.39
N GLY A 319 0.13 -7.48 22.69
CA GLY A 319 0.84 -6.81 23.78
C GLY A 319 2.35 -6.84 23.57
N LEU A 320 3.04 -5.90 24.20
CA LEU A 320 4.51 -5.90 24.23
C LEU A 320 5.00 -6.77 25.40
N LEU A 321 6.15 -7.43 25.19
CA LEU A 321 6.88 -8.08 26.29
C LEU A 321 7.76 -7.05 26.99
N SER A 322 7.77 -7.08 28.32
CA SER A 322 8.78 -6.36 29.09
C SER A 322 10.16 -7.03 28.91
N SER A 323 11.23 -6.27 29.15
CA SER A 323 12.59 -6.84 29.13
C SER A 323 12.80 -7.95 30.18
N ASP A 324 12.05 -7.91 31.30
CA ASP A 324 12.08 -8.95 32.34
C ASP A 324 11.37 -10.21 31.85
N ASP A 325 10.16 -10.09 31.33
CA ASP A 325 9.41 -11.23 30.77
C ASP A 325 10.19 -11.90 29.63
N GLN A 326 10.81 -11.10 28.75
CA GLN A 326 11.65 -11.62 27.68
C GLN A 326 12.85 -12.43 28.21
N GLN A 327 13.48 -11.98 29.30
CA GLN A 327 14.57 -12.73 29.94
C GLN A 327 14.07 -14.03 30.59
N LYS A 328 12.94 -13.98 31.31
CA LYS A 328 12.29 -15.16 31.91
C LYS A 328 11.92 -16.20 30.85
N LEU A 329 11.32 -15.78 29.74
CA LEU A 329 11.00 -16.64 28.59
C LEU A 329 12.26 -17.27 28.00
N THR A 330 13.31 -16.47 27.81
CA THR A 330 14.59 -16.96 27.28
C THR A 330 15.21 -18.01 28.21
N ALA A 331 15.15 -17.80 29.52
CA ALA A 331 15.69 -18.73 30.52
C ALA A 331 15.01 -20.11 30.51
N VAL A 332 13.75 -20.18 30.09
CA VAL A 332 12.99 -21.44 29.96
C VAL A 332 12.98 -21.98 28.53
N GLY A 333 13.71 -21.38 27.59
CA GLY A 333 13.77 -21.81 26.19
C GLY A 333 12.58 -21.35 25.33
N ALA A 334 11.76 -20.42 25.83
CA ALA A 334 10.63 -19.80 25.12
C ALA A 334 10.97 -18.39 24.57
N GLY A 335 12.26 -18.03 24.48
CA GLY A 335 12.69 -16.68 24.12
C GLY A 335 12.22 -16.21 22.73
N ASP A 336 12.01 -17.13 21.80
CA ASP A 336 11.52 -16.86 20.44
C ASP A 336 10.00 -17.02 20.30
N ALA A 337 9.25 -17.03 21.41
CA ALA A 337 7.79 -17.13 21.39
C ALA A 337 7.19 -16.01 20.51
N ALA A 338 6.39 -16.40 19.54
CA ALA A 338 5.64 -15.51 18.67
C ALA A 338 4.27 -15.16 19.26
N GLY A 339 3.70 -16.04 20.08
CA GLY A 339 2.40 -15.79 20.71
C GLY A 339 1.71 -17.08 21.13
N VAL A 340 0.47 -16.93 21.60
CA VAL A 340 -0.42 -18.04 21.95
C VAL A 340 -1.53 -18.13 20.92
N PHE A 341 -1.67 -19.30 20.31
CA PHE A 341 -2.61 -19.58 19.22
C PHE A 341 -3.60 -20.63 19.68
N ILE A 342 -4.87 -20.26 19.75
CA ILE A 342 -5.89 -21.06 20.42
C ILE A 342 -6.94 -21.49 19.40
N ARG A 343 -7.20 -22.78 19.28
CA ARG A 343 -8.41 -23.31 18.66
C ARG A 343 -9.43 -23.60 19.74
N PHE A 344 -10.59 -22.97 19.68
CA PHE A 344 -11.61 -23.09 20.71
C PHE A 344 -12.97 -23.47 20.13
N ASN A 345 -13.64 -24.44 20.73
CA ASN A 345 -14.99 -24.84 20.36
C ASN A 345 -16.02 -24.10 21.20
N GLU A 346 -16.87 -23.32 20.54
CA GLU A 346 -17.85 -22.47 21.22
C GLU A 346 -19.04 -23.24 21.79
N ALA A 347 -19.32 -24.45 21.29
CA ALA A 347 -20.41 -25.28 21.79
C ALA A 347 -20.00 -26.05 23.05
N THR A 348 -18.80 -26.62 23.08
CA THR A 348 -18.30 -27.40 24.23
C THR A 348 -17.57 -26.55 25.25
N LYS A 349 -17.22 -25.30 24.92
CA LYS A 349 -16.48 -24.37 25.79
C LYS A 349 -15.09 -24.88 26.19
N THR A 350 -14.44 -25.55 25.25
CA THR A 350 -13.11 -26.14 25.40
C THR A 350 -12.27 -25.93 24.15
N GLY A 351 -10.95 -25.91 24.30
CA GLY A 351 -10.01 -25.73 23.23
C GLY A 351 -8.61 -26.23 23.53
N LYS A 352 -7.71 -25.99 22.59
CA LYS A 352 -6.28 -26.24 22.69
C LYS A 352 -5.53 -24.97 22.33
N ALA A 353 -4.55 -24.59 23.13
CA ALA A 353 -3.60 -23.52 22.85
C ALA A 353 -2.23 -24.10 22.47
N LEU A 354 -1.60 -23.52 21.45
CA LEU A 354 -0.19 -23.70 21.15
C LEU A 354 0.55 -22.41 21.48
N VAL A 355 1.67 -22.53 22.19
CA VAL A 355 2.68 -21.48 22.19
C VAL A 355 3.62 -21.78 21.03
N LEU A 356 3.59 -20.93 20.01
CA LEU A 356 4.44 -21.08 18.83
C LEU A 356 5.65 -20.15 18.93
N THR A 357 6.80 -20.61 18.45
CA THR A 357 8.03 -19.81 18.31
C THR A 357 8.30 -19.52 16.85
N PHE A 358 9.09 -18.46 16.58
CA PHE A 358 9.55 -18.13 15.23
C PHE A 358 11.05 -17.85 15.20
N ASP A 359 11.82 -18.69 14.50
CA ASP A 359 13.27 -18.63 14.46
C ASP A 359 13.78 -17.63 13.42
N PHE A 360 13.88 -16.37 13.83
CA PHE A 360 14.48 -15.34 13.00
C PHE A 360 16.00 -15.52 12.81
N ASN A 361 16.71 -16.27 13.67
CA ASN A 361 18.13 -16.56 13.47
C ASN A 361 18.31 -17.45 12.25
N LYS A 362 17.43 -18.45 12.08
CA LYS A 362 17.38 -19.30 10.89
C LYS A 362 17.04 -18.50 9.64
N VAL A 363 16.08 -17.56 9.71
CA VAL A 363 15.79 -16.64 8.59
C VAL A 363 17.05 -15.85 8.20
N ALA A 364 17.72 -15.24 9.18
CA ALA A 364 18.94 -14.48 8.91
C ALA A 364 20.06 -15.34 8.31
N ALA A 365 20.24 -16.57 8.82
CA ALA A 365 21.21 -17.52 8.29
C ALA A 365 20.91 -17.93 6.84
N ASP A 366 19.64 -18.21 6.51
CA ASP A 366 19.22 -18.57 5.16
C ASP A 366 19.38 -17.41 4.17
N ALA A 367 19.12 -16.19 4.62
CA ALA A 367 19.34 -14.99 3.85
C ALA A 367 20.81 -14.57 3.78
N GLY A 368 21.71 -15.20 4.54
CA GLY A 368 23.11 -14.79 4.66
C GLY A 368 23.25 -13.34 5.13
N VAL A 369 22.54 -12.98 6.20
CA VAL A 369 22.59 -11.67 6.89
C VAL A 369 22.75 -11.88 8.39
N ASN A 370 23.10 -10.82 9.13
CA ASN A 370 23.13 -10.88 10.58
C ASN A 370 21.82 -10.38 11.19
N ARG A 371 21.42 -10.95 12.33
CA ARG A 371 20.25 -10.45 13.08
C ARG A 371 20.33 -8.99 13.48
N SER A 372 21.54 -8.50 13.75
CA SER A 372 21.79 -7.10 14.05
C SER A 372 21.47 -6.17 12.88
N ASP A 373 21.57 -6.65 11.63
CA ASP A 373 21.33 -5.83 10.44
C ASP A 373 19.86 -5.37 10.37
N PHE A 374 18.92 -6.14 10.92
CA PHE A 374 17.51 -5.73 11.02
C PHE A 374 17.29 -4.52 11.96
N LYS A 375 18.24 -4.23 12.85
CA LYS A 375 18.21 -3.12 13.80
C LYS A 375 19.13 -1.97 13.40
N ASP A 376 19.82 -2.06 12.25
CA ASP A 376 20.75 -1.04 11.77
C ASP A 376 20.02 0.03 10.94
N PHE A 377 19.14 0.79 11.61
CA PHE A 377 18.34 1.85 10.98
C PHE A 377 19.16 3.02 10.42
N SER A 378 20.43 3.13 10.81
CA SER A 378 21.33 4.19 10.37
C SER A 378 22.02 3.91 9.03
N THR A 379 21.89 2.70 8.50
CA THR A 379 22.55 2.30 7.26
C THR A 379 21.58 1.57 6.33
N TYR A 380 22.05 1.30 5.10
CA TYR A 380 21.29 0.54 4.11
C TYR A 380 20.91 -0.88 4.59
N LYS A 381 21.62 -1.42 5.59
CA LYS A 381 21.43 -2.78 6.09
C LYS A 381 20.02 -3.05 6.58
N TRP A 382 19.34 -2.04 7.13
CA TRP A 382 17.97 -2.21 7.62
C TRP A 382 16.99 -2.66 6.53
N TRP A 383 16.98 -2.01 5.36
CA TRP A 383 16.12 -2.41 4.24
C TRP A 383 16.72 -3.60 3.49
N TRP A 384 18.05 -3.60 3.29
CA TRP A 384 18.77 -4.61 2.54
C TRP A 384 18.61 -6.01 3.15
N ALA A 385 18.76 -6.11 4.47
CA ALA A 385 18.60 -7.39 5.16
C ALA A 385 17.16 -7.89 5.10
N ARG A 386 16.16 -6.98 5.12
CA ARG A 386 14.74 -7.34 5.03
C ARG A 386 14.40 -7.86 3.65
N LEU A 387 14.69 -7.09 2.58
CA LEU A 387 14.44 -7.54 1.21
C LEU A 387 15.09 -8.89 0.92
N LYS A 388 16.37 -9.04 1.31
CA LYS A 388 17.10 -10.30 1.12
C LYS A 388 16.46 -11.46 1.91
N SER A 389 15.95 -11.19 3.10
CA SER A 389 15.25 -12.19 3.92
C SER A 389 13.87 -12.53 3.36
N ASP A 390 13.11 -11.56 2.86
CA ASP A 390 11.80 -11.78 2.25
C ASP A 390 11.93 -12.70 1.03
N ILE A 391 12.89 -12.43 0.15
CA ILE A 391 13.20 -13.29 -1.01
C ILE A 391 13.64 -14.69 -0.57
N ALA A 392 14.54 -14.80 0.41
CA ALA A 392 15.00 -16.10 0.90
C ALA A 392 13.85 -16.93 1.50
N MET A 393 12.94 -16.28 2.23
CA MET A 393 11.78 -16.95 2.83
C MET A 393 10.77 -17.43 1.78
N MET A 394 10.70 -16.83 0.58
CA MET A 394 9.80 -17.33 -0.48
C MET A 394 10.18 -18.74 -0.96
N GLN A 395 11.46 -19.12 -0.84
CA GLN A 395 11.94 -20.43 -1.27
C GLN A 395 11.39 -21.60 -0.42
N TYR A 396 10.88 -21.31 0.78
CA TYR A 396 10.53 -22.32 1.79
C TYR A 396 9.07 -22.29 2.24
N LEU A 397 8.17 -21.63 1.49
CA LEU A 397 6.77 -21.40 1.90
C LEU A 397 5.98 -22.68 2.20
N ASP A 398 6.34 -23.83 1.62
CA ASP A 398 5.65 -25.12 1.87
C ASP A 398 6.14 -25.85 3.13
N THR A 399 7.23 -25.38 3.73
CA THR A 399 7.91 -26.00 4.88
C THR A 399 7.89 -25.06 6.10
N PRO A 400 6.71 -24.72 6.66
CA PRO A 400 6.63 -23.78 7.75
C PRO A 400 7.38 -24.21 9.01
N GLU A 401 7.57 -25.52 9.21
CA GLU A 401 8.36 -26.15 10.27
C GLU A 401 9.84 -25.75 10.23
N ARG A 402 10.30 -25.16 9.13
CA ARG A 402 11.66 -24.61 9.00
C ARG A 402 11.92 -23.46 9.97
N TYR A 403 10.90 -22.63 10.21
CA TYR A 403 11.01 -21.43 11.06
C TYR A 403 10.08 -21.46 12.26
N VAL A 404 9.05 -22.30 12.24
CA VAL A 404 8.04 -22.38 13.31
C VAL A 404 8.19 -23.68 14.09
N ALA A 405 8.12 -23.58 15.42
CA ALA A 405 8.03 -24.73 16.30
C ALA A 405 6.98 -24.51 17.39
N THR A 406 6.48 -25.62 17.96
CA THR A 406 5.63 -25.60 19.15
C THR A 406 6.49 -25.68 20.39
N TYR A 407 6.47 -24.63 21.22
CA TYR A 407 7.09 -24.67 22.54
C TYR A 407 6.27 -25.53 23.52
N GLY A 408 4.95 -25.34 23.51
CA GLY A 408 4.04 -26.05 24.42
C GLY A 408 2.61 -26.11 23.91
N THR A 409 1.86 -27.10 24.39
CA THR A 409 0.44 -27.30 24.11
C THR A 409 -0.34 -27.34 25.42
N TYR A 410 -1.46 -26.63 25.48
CA TYR A 410 -2.24 -26.45 26.70
C TYR A 410 -3.73 -26.68 26.43
N ASP A 411 -4.42 -27.28 27.39
CA ASP A 411 -5.88 -27.32 27.41
C ASP A 411 -6.43 -25.95 27.79
N VAL A 412 -7.49 -25.52 27.11
CA VAL A 412 -8.14 -24.23 27.37
C VAL A 412 -9.61 -24.45 27.65
N ASP A 413 -10.08 -24.04 28.81
CA ASP A 413 -11.51 -23.88 29.10
C ASP A 413 -11.94 -22.41 28.89
N GLN A 414 -13.24 -22.14 29.00
CA GLN A 414 -13.76 -20.77 28.86
C GLN A 414 -13.11 -19.79 29.84
N ASN A 415 -12.86 -20.20 31.09
CA ASN A 415 -12.30 -19.32 32.11
C ASN A 415 -10.86 -18.91 31.78
N LEU A 416 -10.04 -19.84 31.30
CA LEU A 416 -8.68 -19.56 30.87
C LEU A 416 -8.69 -18.70 29.60
N LEU A 417 -9.56 -19.00 28.62
CA LEU A 417 -9.70 -18.17 27.42
C LEU A 417 -10.02 -16.70 27.77
N ASP A 418 -10.95 -16.48 28.70
CA ASP A 418 -11.36 -15.14 29.13
C ASP A 418 -10.19 -14.39 29.81
N ARG A 419 -9.39 -15.07 30.64
CA ARG A 419 -8.19 -14.48 31.24
C ARG A 419 -7.13 -14.13 30.19
N LEU A 420 -6.81 -15.07 29.28
CA LEU A 420 -5.82 -14.87 28.22
C LEU A 420 -6.18 -13.69 27.29
N ARG A 421 -7.47 -13.43 27.08
CA ARG A 421 -7.97 -12.33 26.24
C ARG A 421 -8.10 -11.00 26.99
N THR A 422 -7.87 -10.97 28.31
CA THR A 422 -8.02 -9.75 29.09
C THR A 422 -6.80 -8.84 28.88
N SER A 423 -7.04 -7.60 28.47
CA SER A 423 -5.98 -6.61 28.27
C SER A 423 -5.14 -6.42 29.53
N GLY A 424 -3.81 -6.40 29.37
CA GLY A 424 -2.85 -6.23 30.47
C GLY A 424 -2.46 -7.52 31.19
N VAL A 425 -3.05 -8.66 30.83
CA VAL A 425 -2.64 -9.98 31.34
C VAL A 425 -1.44 -10.49 30.54
N ASN A 426 -0.43 -11.02 31.24
CA ASN A 426 0.67 -11.73 30.59
C ASN A 426 0.23 -13.19 30.32
N PRO A 427 0.05 -13.59 29.05
CA PRO A 427 -0.45 -14.93 28.74
C PRO A 427 0.52 -16.04 29.16
N TYR A 428 1.82 -15.75 29.23
CA TYR A 428 2.83 -16.73 29.62
C TYR A 428 2.82 -17.01 31.12
N VAL A 429 2.40 -16.05 31.93
CA VAL A 429 2.14 -16.25 33.37
C VAL A 429 0.88 -17.09 33.57
N GLU A 430 -0.21 -16.78 32.85
CA GLU A 430 -1.47 -17.53 32.93
C GLU A 430 -1.32 -19.00 32.50
N LEU A 431 -0.43 -19.27 31.53
CA LEU A 431 -0.08 -20.63 31.11
C LEU A 431 0.97 -21.31 32.02
N GLY A 432 1.46 -20.62 33.06
CA GLY A 432 2.45 -21.15 34.00
C GLY A 432 3.84 -21.37 33.40
N ILE A 433 4.18 -20.67 32.31
CA ILE A 433 5.48 -20.79 31.61
C ILE A 433 6.55 -19.96 32.33
N ILE A 434 6.17 -18.79 32.82
CA ILE A 434 7.03 -17.91 33.61
C ILE A 434 6.29 -17.46 34.88
N THR A 435 7.05 -17.03 35.89
CA THR A 435 6.49 -16.43 37.10
C THR A 435 6.14 -14.96 36.88
N PRO A 436 5.16 -14.40 37.63
CA PRO A 436 4.85 -12.97 37.62
C PRO A 436 6.07 -12.07 37.82
#